data_AF-A0A6A3GJL1-F1
#
_entry.id   AF-A0A6A3GJL1-F1
#
_cell.length_a   1.000
_cell.length_b   1.000
_cell.length_c   1.000
_cell.angle_alpha   90.00
_cell.angle_beta   90.00
_cell.angle_gamma   90.00
#
_symmetry.space_group_name_H-M   'P 1'
#
loop_
_entity.id
_entity.type
_entity.pdbx_description
1 polymer ?
#
loop_
_entity_poly.entity_id
_entity_poly.type
_entity_poly.pdbx_seq_one_letter_code
_entity_poly.pdbx_strand_id
1 'polypeptide(L)'
;MRLKIVGTLQGPVTAPVVTTDKLDAIKMLMHLLKEAGIVQGAFDVNELFDRDVSDITRSPMALHLMLAPLVGSTKIEIDTAATISPRSPEYQTGSSQ
;
A
#
# COMPACT_ATOMS: atom_id res chain seq x y z
N MET A 1 -17.05 -5.26 -9.19
CA MET A 1 -17.80 -4.60 -8.10
C MET A 1 -17.83 -3.10 -8.34
N ARG A 2 -18.91 -2.41 -7.96
CA ARG A 2 -18.90 -0.93 -7.90
C ARG A 2 -18.72 -0.51 -6.45
N LEU A 3 -17.58 0.10 -6.16
CA LEU A 3 -17.32 0.67 -4.85
C LEU A 3 -18.21 1.90 -4.64
N LYS A 4 -19.06 1.87 -3.62
CA LYS A 4 -19.73 3.07 -3.11
C LYS A 4 -18.93 3.56 -1.91
N ILE A 5 -18.22 4.66 -2.09
CA ILE A 5 -17.52 5.32 -0.99
C ILE A 5 -18.58 5.97 -0.10
N VAL A 6 -18.60 5.61 1.18
CA VAL A 6 -19.47 6.19 2.20
C VAL A 6 -18.59 6.69 3.32
N GLY A 7 -18.67 8.00 3.61
CA GLY A 7 -17.79 8.69 4.54
C GLY A 7 -16.75 9.57 3.84
N THR A 8 -15.94 10.27 4.64
CA THR A 8 -14.79 11.06 4.18
C THR A 8 -13.58 10.15 4.04
N LEU A 9 -12.81 10.29 2.96
CA LEU A 9 -11.55 9.56 2.83
C LEU A 9 -10.52 10.10 3.84
N GLN A 10 -9.83 9.20 4.54
CA GLN A 10 -8.86 9.53 5.58
C GLN A 10 -7.62 8.65 5.44
N GLY A 11 -6.43 9.17 5.79
CA GLY A 11 -5.20 8.39 5.95
C GLY A 11 -4.55 7.85 4.66
N PRO A 12 -3.21 7.81 4.57
CA PRO A 12 -2.54 7.24 3.41
C PRO A 12 -2.80 5.73 3.29
N VAL A 13 -2.82 5.22 2.06
CA VAL A 13 -3.05 3.80 1.77
C VAL A 13 -1.75 3.08 1.42
N THR A 14 -1.63 1.82 1.84
CA THR A 14 -0.46 0.99 1.57
C THR A 14 -0.57 0.29 0.22
N ALA A 15 0.51 0.28 -0.57
CA ALA A 15 0.53 -0.42 -1.84
C ALA A 15 0.40 -1.94 -1.60
N PRO A 16 -0.60 -2.62 -2.22
CA PRO A 16 -0.79 -4.05 -2.02
C PRO A 16 0.28 -4.85 -2.77
N VAL A 17 0.62 -6.02 -2.22
CA VAL A 17 1.50 -6.99 -2.88
C VAL A 17 0.67 -7.80 -3.88
N VAL A 18 1.24 -8.12 -5.05
CA VAL A 18 0.57 -8.98 -6.03
C VAL A 18 0.41 -10.38 -5.44
N THR A 19 -0.80 -10.92 -5.51
CA THR A 19 -1.12 -12.29 -5.07
C THR A 19 -1.98 -13.00 -6.10
N THR A 20 -1.87 -14.32 -6.15
CA THR A 20 -2.77 -15.21 -6.88
C THR A 20 -3.83 -15.82 -5.96
N ASP A 21 -3.69 -15.67 -4.64
CA ASP A 21 -4.65 -16.17 -3.67
C ASP A 21 -5.81 -15.20 -3.49
N LYS A 22 -7.03 -15.72 -3.61
CA LYS A 22 -8.27 -14.93 -3.54
C LYS A 22 -8.49 -14.35 -2.15
N LEU A 23 -8.24 -15.13 -1.10
CA LEU A 23 -8.51 -14.71 0.27
C LEU A 23 -7.53 -13.62 0.70
N ASP A 24 -6.26 -13.73 0.31
CA ASP A 24 -5.25 -12.70 0.55
C ASP A 24 -5.58 -11.41 -0.19
N ALA A 25 -6.06 -11.50 -1.44
CA ALA A 25 -6.57 -10.34 -2.17
C ALA A 25 -7.77 -9.68 -1.47
N ILE A 26 -8.71 -10.48 -0.94
CA ILE A 26 -9.85 -9.97 -0.14
C ILE A 26 -9.36 -9.28 1.14
N LYS A 27 -8.41 -9.87 1.87
CA LYS A 27 -7.82 -9.25 3.07
C LYS A 27 -7.17 -7.90 2.74
N MET A 28 -6.41 -7.83 1.63
CA MET A 28 -5.80 -6.58 1.17
C MET A 28 -6.85 -5.52 0.79
N LEU A 29 -7.94 -5.91 0.12
CA LEU A 29 -9.05 -5.00 -0.15
C LEU A 29 -9.65 -4.43 1.13
N MET A 30 -9.97 -5.29 2.10
CA MET A 30 -10.53 -4.86 3.39
C MET A 30 -9.57 -3.94 4.15
N HIS A 31 -8.27 -4.21 4.07
CA HIS A 31 -7.25 -3.38 4.68
C HIS A 31 -7.20 -1.98 4.05
N LEU A 32 -7.12 -1.88 2.72
CA LEU A 32 -7.13 -0.60 1.99
C LEU A 32 -8.37 0.24 2.29
N LEU A 33 -9.54 -0.39 2.36
CA LEU A 33 -10.79 0.29 2.70
C LEU A 33 -10.73 0.87 4.11
N LYS A 34 -10.23 0.08 5.08
CA LYS A 34 -10.05 0.52 6.46
C LYS A 34 -9.05 1.67 6.55
N GLU A 35 -7.89 1.57 5.90
CA GLU A 35 -6.88 2.63 5.85
C GLU A 35 -7.48 3.94 5.34
N ALA A 36 -8.25 3.86 4.25
CA ALA A 36 -8.90 5.00 3.62
C ALA A 36 -10.13 5.54 4.37
N GLY A 37 -10.48 4.99 5.54
CA GLY A 37 -11.65 5.41 6.31
C GLY A 37 -13.00 4.95 5.72
N ILE A 38 -13.00 3.98 4.81
CA ILE A 38 -14.20 3.44 4.17
C ILE A 38 -14.76 2.30 5.03
N VAL A 39 -16.00 2.47 5.52
CA VAL A 39 -16.63 1.52 6.46
C VAL A 39 -16.97 0.18 5.79
N GLN A 40 -16.70 -0.93 6.49
CA GLN A 40 -16.87 -2.33 6.06
C GLN A 40 -18.31 -2.78 5.72
N GLY A 41 -19.32 -1.91 5.86
CA GLY A 41 -20.71 -2.21 5.50
C GLY A 41 -21.07 -2.02 4.01
N ALA A 42 -20.10 -1.65 3.17
CA ALA A 42 -20.34 -1.38 1.75
C ALA A 42 -20.39 -2.64 0.86
N PHE A 43 -20.16 -3.85 1.41
CA PHE A 43 -20.01 -5.08 0.62
C PHE A 43 -20.88 -6.22 1.15
N ASP A 44 -21.55 -6.91 0.23
CA ASP A 44 -22.09 -8.24 0.49
C ASP A 44 -20.94 -9.26 0.42
N VAL A 45 -20.81 -10.07 1.48
CA VAL A 45 -19.73 -11.06 1.60
C VAL A 45 -19.90 -12.17 0.57
N ASN A 46 -21.12 -12.66 0.33
CA ASN A 46 -21.36 -13.72 -0.64
C ASN A 46 -21.01 -13.23 -2.05
N GLU A 47 -21.41 -12.00 -2.41
CA GLU A 47 -21.03 -11.43 -3.72
C GLU A 47 -19.51 -11.26 -3.86
N LEU A 48 -18.78 -11.00 -2.77
CA LEU A 48 -17.32 -10.92 -2.78
C LEU A 48 -16.66 -12.29 -2.98
N PHE A 49 -17.20 -13.32 -2.34
CA PHE A 49 -16.72 -14.69 -2.47
C PHE A 49 -17.16 -15.37 -3.77
N ASP A 50 -18.23 -14.91 -4.42
CA ASP A 50 -18.68 -15.44 -5.71
C ASP A 50 -17.96 -14.80 -6.91
N ARG A 51 -17.21 -13.72 -6.70
CA ARG A 51 -16.47 -13.06 -7.77
C ARG A 51 -15.32 -13.90 -8.30
N ASP A 52 -14.98 -13.71 -9.57
CA ASP A 52 -13.87 -14.41 -10.17
C ASP A 52 -12.53 -14.10 -9.47
N VAL A 53 -11.65 -15.10 -9.39
CA VAL A 53 -10.34 -14.94 -8.73
C VAL A 53 -9.48 -13.88 -9.42
N SER A 54 -9.54 -13.75 -10.74
CA SER A 54 -8.78 -12.74 -11.49
C SER A 54 -9.32 -11.33 -11.24
N ASP A 55 -10.64 -11.18 -11.13
CA ASP A 55 -11.28 -9.91 -10.75
C ASP A 55 -10.83 -9.49 -9.34
N ILE A 56 -10.86 -10.41 -8.39
CA ILE A 56 -10.51 -10.14 -6.99
C ILE A 56 -9.02 -9.84 -6.83
N THR A 57 -8.13 -10.62 -7.45
CA THR A 57 -6.67 -10.44 -7.32
C THR A 57 -6.16 -9.15 -7.95
N ARG A 58 -6.84 -8.62 -8.98
CA ARG A 58 -6.53 -7.31 -9.58
C ARG A 58 -7.09 -6.12 -8.79
N SER A 59 -8.18 -6.34 -8.05
CA SER A 59 -8.93 -5.26 -7.39
C SER A 59 -8.13 -4.47 -6.33
N PRO A 60 -7.27 -5.06 -5.47
CA PRO A 60 -6.47 -4.30 -4.52
C PRO A 60 -5.63 -3.21 -5.20
N MET A 61 -4.89 -3.57 -6.25
CA MET A 61 -4.02 -2.62 -6.95
C MET A 61 -4.84 -1.52 -7.63
N ALA A 62 -5.96 -1.90 -8.27
CA ALA A 62 -6.86 -0.92 -8.86
C ALA A 62 -7.43 0.06 -7.83
N LEU A 63 -7.80 -0.43 -6.64
CA LEU A 63 -8.29 0.41 -5.55
C LEU A 63 -7.20 1.33 -5.00
N HIS A 64 -5.98 0.82 -4.79
CA HIS A 64 -4.85 1.64 -4.36
C HIS A 64 -4.58 2.79 -5.33
N LEU A 65 -4.56 2.53 -6.64
CA LEU A 65 -4.33 3.56 -7.66
C LEU A 65 -5.43 4.65 -7.68
N MET A 66 -6.66 4.32 -7.26
CA MET A 66 -7.73 5.31 -7.11
C MET A 66 -7.61 6.11 -5.82
N LEU A 67 -7.17 5.50 -4.72
CA LEU A 67 -7.13 6.12 -3.40
C LEU A 67 -5.85 6.92 -3.17
N ALA A 68 -4.69 6.43 -3.61
CA ALA A 68 -3.38 7.04 -3.39
C ALA A 68 -3.32 8.54 -3.78
N PRO A 69 -3.88 8.99 -4.92
CA PRO A 69 -3.89 10.42 -5.25
C PRO A 69 -4.78 11.28 -4.32
N LEU A 70 -5.74 10.66 -3.64
CA LEU A 70 -6.73 11.35 -2.81
C LEU A 70 -6.29 11.45 -1.35
N VAL A 71 -5.61 10.43 -0.84
CA VAL A 71 -5.24 10.34 0.58
C VAL A 71 -3.75 10.15 0.84
N GLY A 72 -2.94 10.04 -0.22
CA GLY A 72 -1.52 9.70 -0.15
C GLY A 72 -1.28 8.20 -0.12
N SER A 73 -0.03 7.81 -0.38
CA SER A 73 0.46 6.44 -0.20
C SER A 73 1.37 6.36 1.01
N THR A 74 1.32 5.25 1.76
CA THR A 74 2.35 4.98 2.76
C THR A 74 3.67 4.73 2.03
N LYS A 75 4.71 5.46 2.42
CA LYS A 75 6.06 5.13 2.01
C LYS A 75 6.42 3.86 2.77
N ILE A 76 6.53 2.72 2.08
CA ILE A 76 7.22 1.57 2.66
C ILE A 76 8.67 2.03 2.77
N GLU A 77 9.02 2.57 3.93
CA GLU A 77 10.42 2.72 4.30
C GLU A 77 10.94 1.30 4.48
N ILE A 78 11.47 0.74 3.38
CA ILE A 78 12.47 -0.30 3.51
C ILE A 78 13.55 0.37 4.34
N ASP A 79 13.64 -0.01 5.60
CA ASP A 79 14.72 0.41 6.49
C ASP A 79 16.02 -0.09 5.87
N THR A 80 16.54 0.70 4.94
CA THR A 80 17.82 0.46 4.27
C THR A 80 18.86 1.01 5.22
N ALA A 81 18.93 0.41 6.41
CA ALA A 81 20.05 0.51 7.32
C ALA A 81 21.26 -0.20 6.70
N ALA A 82 21.79 0.38 5.63
CA ALA A 82 23.10 0.05 5.07
C ALA A 82 23.63 1.26 4.29
N THR A 83 24.19 2.20 5.05
CA THR A 83 25.43 2.93 4.74
C THR A 83 25.56 3.54 3.35
N ILE A 84 25.15 4.80 3.19
CA ILE A 84 26.02 5.79 2.53
C ILE A 84 25.90 7.14 3.25
N SER A 85 26.63 7.29 4.36
CA SER A 85 27.01 8.61 4.83
C SER A 85 28.05 9.16 3.84
N PRO A 86 27.85 10.33 3.21
CA PRO A 86 28.88 10.94 2.38
C PRO A 86 30.00 11.43 3.30
N ARG A 87 30.96 10.55 3.59
CA ARG A 87 32.21 10.95 4.25
C ARG A 87 32.98 11.83 3.26
N SER A 88 33.02 13.13 3.51
CA SER A 88 33.94 14.05 2.85
C SER A 88 35.37 13.52 2.99
N PRO A 89 36.20 13.54 1.93
CA PRO A 89 37.60 13.18 2.07
C PRO A 89 38.33 14.32 2.78
N GLU A 90 38.64 14.13 4.06
CA GLU A 90 39.58 14.99 4.77
C GLU A 90 41.01 14.72 4.27
N TYR A 91 41.59 15.71 3.59
CA TYR A 91 43.01 15.68 3.23
C TYR A 91 43.84 15.90 4.50
N GLN A 92 44.52 14.86 4.97
CA GLN A 92 45.58 14.97 5.96
C GLN A 92 46.87 14.42 5.36
N THR A 93 47.70 15.29 4.77
CA THR A 93 49.11 15.00 4.54
C THR A 93 49.84 15.11 5.87
N GLY A 94 50.03 13.98 6.54
CA GLY A 94 50.86 13.86 7.73
C GLY A 94 52.32 14.14 7.38
N SER A 95 52.85 15.20 7.98
CA SER A 95 54.27 15.51 8.05
C SER A 95 54.99 14.43 8.86
N SER A 96 56.04 13.82 8.29
CA SER A 96 56.96 12.94 9.02
C SER A 96 58.40 13.43 8.86
N GLN A 97 58.96 13.77 10.03
CA GLN A 97 60.35 13.95 10.46
C GLN A 97 61.18 15.09 9.87
#